data_AF-A0A534LP91-F1
#
_entry.id   AF-A0A534LP91-F1
#
_cell.length_a   1.000
_cell.length_b   1.000
_cell.length_c   1.000
_cell.angle_alpha   90.00
_cell.angle_beta   90.00
_cell.angle_gamma   90.00
#
_symmetry.space_group_name_H-M   'P 1'
#
loop_
_entity.id
_entity.type
_entity.pdbx_description
1 polymer ?
#
loop_
_entity_poly.entity_id
_entity_poly.type
_entity_poly.pdbx_seq_one_letter_code
_entity_poly.pdbx_strand_id
1 'polypeptide(L)'
;MGSPVVSEEVRSYFQGLASQVEATYAVARAARARGFDPELDVEIPLTDDLASRVERLLEHYEVEGVARRIRELAKVHDREELAILVAKEMAVRPAASKEKAVERAVRVGLAILTEGILVAPLEGLATVKIKRNRDGSSYVDLSYAGPIRSAGGTGQALSVLIADVVRRELGIGRYQPAREEVERFKEEIPLYKQVQHLQYTPSDEEISLIVSNCPVAINGEGTEDAEISGFRDLPRIETNRIRGGACLVIADGMCLKAPKIQKHVRKLRIDGWEFIDAYMEKKNAGPDDLTEDSGVEPSEVFIQNIVAGRPVLCHPSRAGGLRLRYGRTRATG
;
A
#
# COMPACT_ATOMS: atom_id res chain seq x y z
N MET A 1 -21.76 -10.14 11.45
CA MET A 1 -22.18 -9.06 12.37
C MET A 1 -23.70 -9.17 12.48
N GLY A 2 -24.29 -8.88 13.64
CA GLY A 2 -25.68 -8.42 13.59
C GLY A 2 -25.70 -7.22 12.68
N SER A 3 -26.66 -7.13 11.76
CA SER A 3 -26.87 -5.94 10.92
C SER A 3 -26.66 -4.68 11.77
N PRO A 4 -26.03 -3.62 11.24
CA PRO A 4 -25.83 -2.38 12.01
C PRO A 4 -27.13 -2.03 12.72
N VAL A 5 -27.06 -1.60 13.97
CA VAL A 5 -28.26 -1.20 14.72
C VAL A 5 -28.82 0.02 14.00
N VAL A 6 -29.85 -0.22 13.19
CA VAL A 6 -30.47 0.76 12.31
C VAL A 6 -31.95 0.83 12.64
N SER A 7 -32.56 2.00 12.43
CA SER A 7 -34.00 2.14 12.50
C SER A 7 -34.68 1.24 11.47
N GLU A 8 -35.95 0.92 11.71
CA GLU A 8 -36.74 0.13 10.75
C GLU A 8 -36.84 0.83 9.39
N GLU A 9 -36.87 2.17 9.37
CA GLU A 9 -36.85 2.98 8.15
C GLU A 9 -35.58 2.74 7.32
N VAL A 10 -34.41 2.72 7.96
CA VAL A 10 -33.13 2.45 7.28
C VAL A 10 -33.04 0.99 6.83
N ARG A 11 -33.59 0.04 7.60
CA ARG A 11 -33.66 -1.36 7.19
C ARG A 11 -34.53 -1.52 5.94
N SER A 12 -35.71 -0.89 5.93
CA SER A 12 -36.63 -0.86 4.78
C SER A 12 -35.97 -0.21 3.56
N TYR A 13 -35.24 0.88 3.75
CA TYR A 13 -34.46 1.52 2.69
C TYR A 13 -33.45 0.56 2.06
N PHE A 14 -32.64 -0.14 2.87
CA PHE A 14 -31.67 -1.12 2.34
C PHE A 14 -32.34 -2.32 1.66
N GLN A 15 -33.48 -2.80 2.17
CA GLN A 15 -34.25 -3.86 1.51
C GLN A 15 -34.79 -3.41 0.15
N GLY A 16 -35.22 -2.16 0.04
CA GLY A 16 -35.63 -1.55 -1.22
C GLY A 16 -34.49 -1.53 -2.24
N LEU A 17 -33.29 -1.11 -1.83
CA LEU A 17 -32.11 -1.14 -2.69
C LEU A 17 -31.73 -2.57 -3.11
N ALA A 18 -31.71 -3.51 -2.18
CA ALA A 18 -31.39 -4.91 -2.47
C ALA A 18 -32.36 -5.51 -3.50
N SER A 19 -33.66 -5.23 -3.36
CA SER A 19 -34.68 -5.72 -4.30
C SER A 19 -34.49 -5.17 -5.72
N GLN A 20 -34.09 -3.90 -5.85
CA GLN A 20 -33.78 -3.29 -7.15
C GLN A 20 -32.51 -3.86 -7.78
N VAL A 21 -31.48 -4.12 -6.96
CA VAL A 21 -30.25 -4.77 -7.39
C VAL A 21 -30.55 -6.17 -7.92
N GLU A 22 -31.29 -6.99 -7.18
CA GLU A 22 -31.67 -8.35 -7.61
C GLU A 22 -32.47 -8.35 -8.92
N ALA A 23 -33.42 -7.42 -9.08
CA ALA A 23 -34.18 -7.28 -10.32
C ALA A 23 -33.27 -6.95 -11.51
N THR A 24 -32.29 -6.07 -11.32
CA THR A 24 -31.30 -5.71 -12.35
C THR A 24 -30.39 -6.89 -12.67
N TYR A 25 -29.96 -7.62 -11.65
CA TYR A 25 -29.12 -8.81 -11.77
C TYR A 25 -29.81 -9.93 -12.54
N ALA A 26 -31.11 -10.13 -12.34
CA ALA A 26 -31.90 -11.12 -13.08
C ALA A 26 -31.93 -10.81 -14.60
N VAL A 27 -32.08 -9.54 -14.96
CA VAL A 27 -32.00 -9.10 -16.37
C VAL A 27 -30.61 -9.35 -16.95
N ALA A 28 -29.55 -8.99 -16.21
CA ALA A 28 -28.17 -9.19 -16.65
C ALA A 28 -27.82 -10.68 -16.83
N ARG A 29 -28.23 -11.54 -15.90
CA ARG A 29 -28.06 -13.00 -16.00
C ARG A 29 -28.77 -13.59 -17.20
N ALA A 30 -30.02 -13.19 -17.43
CA ALA A 30 -30.78 -13.63 -18.60
C ALA A 30 -30.12 -13.21 -19.92
N ALA A 31 -29.47 -12.04 -19.96
CA ALA A 31 -28.70 -11.59 -21.11
C ALA A 31 -27.41 -12.42 -21.30
N ARG A 32 -26.59 -12.58 -20.25
CA ARG A 32 -25.33 -13.34 -20.29
C ARG A 32 -25.53 -14.80 -20.68
N ALA A 33 -26.60 -15.43 -20.19
CA ALA A 33 -26.96 -16.81 -20.51
C ALA A 33 -27.24 -17.06 -22.01
N ARG A 34 -27.41 -16.01 -22.83
CA ARG A 34 -27.58 -16.13 -24.29
C ARG A 34 -26.27 -16.41 -25.03
N GLY A 35 -25.11 -16.30 -24.36
CA GLY A 35 -23.81 -16.68 -24.90
C GLY A 35 -23.21 -15.71 -25.93
N PHE A 36 -23.54 -14.42 -25.85
CA PHE A 36 -22.96 -13.39 -26.73
C PHE A 36 -21.74 -12.67 -26.11
N ASP A 37 -21.49 -12.88 -24.82
CA ASP A 37 -20.42 -12.25 -24.04
C ASP A 37 -19.36 -13.29 -23.63
N PRO A 38 -18.16 -12.87 -23.18
CA PRO A 38 -17.08 -13.79 -22.78
C PRO A 38 -17.46 -14.81 -21.71
N GLU A 39 -18.35 -14.41 -20.78
CA GLU A 39 -18.82 -15.24 -19.67
C GLU A 39 -20.34 -15.40 -19.70
N LEU A 40 -20.81 -16.59 -19.29
CA LEU A 40 -22.23 -16.97 -19.27
C LEU A 40 -23.01 -16.45 -18.05
N ASP A 41 -22.31 -15.88 -17.07
CA ASP A 41 -22.90 -15.25 -15.88
C ASP A 41 -22.36 -13.82 -15.70
N VAL A 42 -22.93 -13.09 -14.75
CA VAL A 42 -22.54 -11.72 -14.41
C VAL A 42 -21.17 -11.71 -13.73
N GLU A 43 -20.21 -10.99 -14.32
CA GLU A 43 -18.82 -10.92 -13.84
C GLU A 43 -18.57 -9.93 -12.68
N ILE A 44 -19.57 -9.12 -12.29
CA ILE A 44 -19.44 -8.12 -11.21
C ILE A 44 -20.15 -8.63 -9.95
N PRO A 45 -19.50 -9.43 -9.10
CA PRO A 45 -20.12 -10.08 -7.94
C PRO A 45 -20.63 -9.08 -6.90
N LEU A 46 -21.73 -9.43 -6.24
CA LEU A 46 -22.23 -8.68 -5.08
C LEU A 46 -21.52 -9.11 -3.80
N THR A 47 -21.24 -8.15 -2.92
CA THR A 47 -20.60 -8.37 -1.63
C THR A 47 -21.19 -7.45 -0.57
N ASP A 48 -21.45 -7.97 0.63
CA ASP A 48 -22.12 -7.21 1.69
C ASP A 48 -21.19 -6.29 2.49
N ASP A 49 -19.92 -6.70 2.65
CA ASP A 49 -18.98 -6.01 3.53
C ASP A 49 -17.53 -6.11 3.02
N LEU A 50 -16.64 -5.42 3.74
CA LEU A 50 -15.19 -5.46 3.51
C LEU A 50 -14.66 -6.89 3.42
N ALA A 51 -15.11 -7.76 4.32
CA ALA A 51 -14.58 -9.10 4.44
C ALA A 51 -14.94 -9.95 3.21
N SER A 52 -16.20 -9.88 2.76
CA SER A 52 -16.65 -10.51 1.52
C SER A 52 -15.95 -9.92 0.30
N ARG A 53 -15.70 -8.60 0.26
CA ARG A 53 -14.90 -7.98 -0.82
C ARG A 53 -13.50 -8.54 -0.92
N VAL A 54 -12.80 -8.67 0.21
CA VAL A 54 -11.42 -9.20 0.22
C VAL A 54 -11.40 -10.66 -0.25
N GLU A 55 -12.31 -11.50 0.26
CA GLU A 55 -12.40 -12.91 -0.14
C GLU A 55 -12.73 -13.06 -1.62
N ARG A 56 -13.68 -12.26 -2.12
CA ARG A 56 -14.09 -12.30 -3.52
C ARG A 56 -13.01 -11.75 -4.46
N LEU A 57 -12.36 -10.65 -4.09
CA LEU A 57 -11.29 -10.03 -4.88
C LEU A 57 -10.11 -10.99 -5.11
N LEU A 58 -9.84 -11.85 -4.13
CA LEU A 58 -8.70 -12.76 -4.14
C LEU A 58 -9.10 -14.22 -4.30
N GLU A 59 -10.27 -14.51 -4.88
CA GLU A 59 -10.80 -15.88 -4.98
C GLU A 59 -9.83 -16.88 -5.63
N HIS A 60 -8.95 -16.42 -6.53
CA HIS A 60 -7.95 -17.25 -7.21
C HIS A 60 -6.66 -17.47 -6.41
N TYR A 61 -6.60 -17.02 -5.16
CA TYR A 61 -5.41 -17.08 -4.30
C TYR A 61 -5.60 -17.97 -3.06
N GLU A 62 -6.52 -18.95 -3.09
CA GLU A 62 -6.71 -19.93 -2.00
C GLU A 62 -7.03 -19.25 -0.64
N VAL A 63 -7.94 -18.28 -0.67
CA VAL A 63 -8.30 -17.43 0.47
C VAL A 63 -9.62 -17.83 1.14
N GLU A 64 -10.15 -19.02 0.85
CA GLU A 64 -11.48 -19.43 1.33
C GLU A 64 -11.58 -19.36 2.86
N GLY A 65 -12.67 -18.77 3.36
CA GLY A 65 -12.89 -18.51 4.77
C GLY A 65 -12.14 -17.30 5.33
N VAL A 66 -11.39 -16.53 4.53
CA VAL A 66 -10.70 -15.32 5.02
C VAL A 66 -11.70 -14.27 5.51
N ALA A 67 -12.88 -14.16 4.88
CA ALA A 67 -13.89 -13.20 5.31
C ALA A 67 -14.36 -13.45 6.75
N ARG A 68 -14.48 -14.72 7.15
CA ARG A 68 -14.80 -15.08 8.53
C ARG A 68 -13.72 -14.59 9.49
N ARG A 69 -12.44 -14.83 9.18
CA ARG A 69 -11.31 -14.39 10.02
C ARG A 69 -11.21 -12.88 10.12
N ILE A 70 -11.41 -12.17 9.01
CA ILE A 70 -11.47 -10.69 8.99
C ILE A 70 -12.56 -10.20 9.96
N ARG A 71 -13.78 -10.74 9.89
CA ARG A 71 -14.89 -10.34 10.77
C ARG A 71 -14.64 -10.66 12.25
N GLU A 72 -13.93 -11.75 12.54
CA GLU A 72 -13.60 -12.14 13.91
C GLU A 72 -12.56 -11.19 14.52
N LEU A 73 -11.48 -10.89 13.79
CA LEU A 73 -10.40 -10.02 14.26
C LEU A 73 -10.76 -8.52 14.22
N ALA A 74 -11.61 -8.07 13.29
CA ALA A 74 -12.04 -6.68 13.19
C ALA A 74 -12.83 -6.16 14.40
N LYS A 75 -13.28 -7.06 15.30
CA LYS A 75 -13.98 -6.68 16.54
C LYS A 75 -13.05 -6.01 17.57
N VAL A 76 -11.75 -6.29 17.49
CA VAL A 76 -10.77 -5.93 18.52
C VAL A 76 -9.52 -5.24 17.96
N HIS A 77 -9.30 -5.32 16.65
CA HIS A 77 -8.15 -4.74 15.98
C HIS A 77 -8.56 -3.65 15.00
N ASP A 78 -7.73 -2.61 14.88
CA ASP A 78 -7.87 -1.64 13.79
C ASP A 78 -7.49 -2.28 12.44
N ARG A 79 -7.82 -1.61 11.33
CA ARG A 79 -7.66 -2.15 9.98
C ARG A 79 -6.20 -2.53 9.64
N GLU A 80 -5.24 -1.77 10.15
CA GLU A 80 -3.82 -1.97 9.82
C GLU A 80 -3.27 -3.17 10.58
N GLU A 81 -3.63 -3.32 11.86
CA GLU A 81 -3.32 -4.53 12.63
C GLU A 81 -4.02 -5.77 12.08
N LEU A 82 -5.30 -5.62 11.72
CA LEU A 82 -6.11 -6.66 11.10
C LEU A 82 -5.43 -7.21 9.84
N ALA A 83 -4.90 -6.33 8.99
CA ALA A 83 -4.19 -6.73 7.79
C ALA A 83 -2.95 -7.59 8.09
N ILE A 84 -2.16 -7.20 9.10
CA ILE A 84 -0.94 -7.93 9.50
C ILE A 84 -1.30 -9.30 10.09
N LEU A 85 -2.26 -9.35 11.00
CA LEU A 85 -2.66 -10.58 11.69
C LEU A 85 -3.31 -11.59 10.75
N VAL A 86 -4.23 -11.13 9.88
CA VAL A 86 -4.88 -12.01 8.89
C VAL A 86 -3.85 -12.50 7.89
N ALA A 87 -2.93 -11.65 7.40
CA ALA A 87 -1.87 -12.08 6.50
C ALA A 87 -0.98 -13.16 7.14
N LYS A 88 -0.62 -12.99 8.42
CA LYS A 88 0.12 -13.99 9.17
C LYS A 88 -0.62 -15.34 9.24
N GLU A 89 -1.92 -15.34 9.54
CA GLU A 89 -2.74 -16.56 9.53
C GLU A 89 -2.86 -17.18 8.14
N MET A 90 -2.97 -16.37 7.09
CA MET A 90 -3.02 -16.86 5.72
C MET A 90 -1.67 -17.43 5.27
N ALA A 91 -0.54 -17.00 5.83
CA ALA A 91 0.77 -17.52 5.46
C ALA A 91 0.93 -19.02 5.78
N VAL A 92 0.44 -19.46 6.94
CA VAL A 92 0.63 -20.84 7.42
C VAL A 92 -0.34 -21.86 6.84
N ARG A 93 -1.35 -21.42 6.07
CA ARG A 93 -2.26 -22.33 5.37
C ARG A 93 -1.48 -23.12 4.30
N PRO A 94 -1.90 -24.37 4.00
CA PRO A 94 -1.35 -25.11 2.87
C PRO A 94 -1.31 -24.28 1.59
N ALA A 95 -0.21 -24.39 0.86
CA ALA A 95 0.00 -23.74 -0.42
C ALA A 95 0.96 -24.60 -1.25
N ALA A 96 0.89 -24.50 -2.57
CA ALA A 96 1.76 -25.26 -3.48
C ALA A 96 3.26 -24.98 -3.25
N SER A 97 3.62 -23.77 -2.79
CA SER A 97 4.98 -23.39 -2.46
C SER A 97 5.01 -22.29 -1.40
N LYS A 98 6.18 -22.08 -0.77
CA LYS A 98 6.39 -20.93 0.11
C LYS A 98 6.19 -19.59 -0.64
N GLU A 99 6.55 -19.52 -1.92
CA GLU A 99 6.31 -18.32 -2.74
C GLU A 99 4.82 -18.01 -2.84
N LYS A 100 3.98 -19.01 -3.14
CA LYS A 100 2.53 -18.85 -3.19
C LYS A 100 1.91 -18.52 -1.83
N ALA A 101 2.44 -19.09 -0.75
CA ALA A 101 2.02 -18.73 0.60
C ALA A 101 2.31 -17.26 0.94
N VAL A 102 3.51 -16.76 0.59
CA VAL A 102 3.88 -15.35 0.77
C VAL A 102 3.00 -14.45 -0.09
N GLU A 103 2.85 -14.79 -1.38
CA GLU A 103 2.03 -14.04 -2.33
C GLU A 103 0.59 -13.87 -1.82
N ARG A 104 -0.09 -14.98 -1.48
CA ARG A 104 -1.43 -14.97 -0.89
C ARG A 104 -1.51 -14.06 0.33
N ALA A 105 -0.60 -14.24 1.29
CA ALA A 105 -0.63 -13.50 2.55
C ALA A 105 -0.45 -11.99 2.35
N VAL A 106 0.50 -11.57 1.51
CA VAL A 106 0.74 -10.14 1.23
C VAL A 106 -0.44 -9.54 0.46
N ARG A 107 -1.00 -10.25 -0.52
CA ARG A 107 -2.20 -9.79 -1.26
C ARG A 107 -3.41 -9.62 -0.34
N VAL A 108 -3.66 -10.56 0.57
CA VAL A 108 -4.73 -10.45 1.57
C VAL A 108 -4.54 -9.23 2.47
N GLY A 109 -3.32 -9.02 2.97
CA GLY A 109 -3.01 -7.84 3.77
C GLY A 109 -3.23 -6.54 3.01
N LEU A 110 -2.75 -6.44 1.76
CA LEU A 110 -3.00 -5.31 0.87
C LEU A 110 -4.50 -5.10 0.62
N ALA A 111 -5.27 -6.16 0.38
CA ALA A 111 -6.71 -6.07 0.15
C ALA A 111 -7.46 -5.53 1.37
N ILE A 112 -7.08 -5.94 2.58
CA ILE A 112 -7.66 -5.39 3.81
C ILE A 112 -7.32 -3.90 3.95
N LEU A 113 -6.07 -3.52 3.72
CA LEU A 113 -5.61 -2.12 3.83
C LEU A 113 -6.30 -1.19 2.82
N THR A 114 -6.65 -1.72 1.65
CA THR A 114 -7.29 -1.01 0.54
C THR A 114 -8.79 -1.24 0.45
N GLU A 115 -9.37 -1.78 1.52
CA GLU A 115 -10.80 -2.03 1.68
C GLU A 115 -11.44 -3.00 0.67
N GLY A 116 -10.62 -3.75 -0.05
CA GLY A 116 -11.04 -4.61 -1.16
C GLY A 116 -11.60 -3.82 -2.35
N ILE A 117 -11.24 -2.55 -2.48
CA ILE A 117 -11.75 -1.63 -3.51
C ILE A 117 -10.69 -1.33 -4.57
N LEU A 118 -9.42 -1.25 -4.16
CA LEU A 118 -8.33 -0.82 -5.04
C LEU A 118 -7.69 -2.00 -5.76
N VAL A 119 -7.07 -1.72 -6.90
CA VAL A 119 -6.40 -2.72 -7.75
C VAL A 119 -5.04 -3.17 -7.22
N ALA A 120 -4.46 -2.45 -6.25
CA ALA A 120 -3.13 -2.75 -5.70
C ALA A 120 -2.89 -4.22 -5.28
N PRO A 121 -3.84 -4.95 -4.67
CA PRO A 121 -3.65 -6.36 -4.33
C PRO A 121 -3.57 -7.29 -5.54
N LEU A 122 -4.04 -6.87 -6.71
CA LEU A 122 -4.02 -7.66 -7.94
C LEU A 122 -2.89 -7.21 -8.86
N GLU A 123 -2.83 -5.92 -9.17
CA GLU A 123 -1.93 -5.33 -10.17
C GLU A 123 -0.75 -4.57 -9.55
N GLY A 124 -0.85 -4.14 -8.29
CA GLY A 124 0.22 -3.39 -7.64
C GLY A 124 1.38 -4.28 -7.20
N LEU A 125 1.08 -5.45 -6.66
CA LEU A 125 2.06 -6.52 -6.41
C LEU A 125 2.07 -7.46 -7.62
N ALA A 126 3.05 -7.29 -8.50
CA ALA A 126 3.14 -8.03 -9.74
C ALA A 126 3.52 -9.49 -9.49
N THR A 127 4.65 -9.73 -8.83
CA THR A 127 5.11 -11.08 -8.50
C THR A 127 5.83 -11.13 -7.16
N VAL A 128 5.84 -12.32 -6.56
CA VAL A 128 6.61 -12.63 -5.35
C VAL A 128 7.52 -13.82 -5.67
N LYS A 129 8.82 -13.68 -5.39
CA LYS A 129 9.82 -14.73 -5.58
C LYS A 129 10.60 -14.97 -4.28
N ILE A 130 11.09 -16.19 -4.08
CA ILE A 130 12.06 -16.51 -3.04
C ILE A 130 13.42 -16.68 -3.70
N LYS A 131 14.30 -15.71 -3.48
CA LYS A 131 15.66 -15.67 -4.05
C LYS A 131 16.70 -16.03 -2.99
N ARG A 132 17.99 -16.07 -3.38
CA ARG A 132 19.11 -16.44 -2.49
C ARG A 132 20.12 -15.31 -2.31
N ASN A 133 20.53 -15.12 -1.07
CA ASN A 133 21.65 -14.29 -0.66
C ASN A 133 22.99 -14.88 -1.14
N ARG A 134 24.06 -14.10 -1.08
CA ARG A 134 25.42 -14.58 -1.44
C ARG A 134 25.88 -15.70 -0.50
N ASP A 135 25.42 -15.70 0.74
CA ASP A 135 25.66 -16.74 1.74
C ASP A 135 24.77 -18.00 1.55
N GLY A 136 23.91 -18.02 0.53
CA GLY A 136 23.00 -19.12 0.21
C GLY A 136 21.66 -19.10 0.96
N SER A 137 21.47 -18.20 1.94
CA SER A 137 20.20 -18.06 2.66
C SER A 137 19.09 -17.53 1.75
N SER A 138 17.85 -17.98 1.96
CA SER A 138 16.70 -17.55 1.14
C SER A 138 16.08 -16.25 1.68
N TYR A 139 15.59 -15.39 0.81
CA TYR A 139 14.85 -14.16 1.16
C TYR A 139 13.64 -13.95 0.25
N VAL A 140 12.69 -13.10 0.67
CA VAL A 140 11.52 -12.71 -0.12
C VAL A 140 11.83 -11.50 -1.00
N ASP A 141 11.52 -11.60 -2.29
CA ASP A 141 11.58 -10.52 -3.28
C ASP A 141 10.17 -10.15 -3.75
N LEU A 142 9.79 -8.90 -3.55
CA LEU A 142 8.49 -8.34 -3.93
C LEU A 142 8.67 -7.46 -5.17
N SER A 143 8.13 -7.89 -6.30
CA SER A 143 8.10 -7.08 -7.52
C SER A 143 6.82 -6.25 -7.56
N TYR A 144 6.96 -4.93 -7.47
CA TYR A 144 5.85 -3.98 -7.56
C TYR A 144 5.74 -3.36 -8.97
N ALA A 145 4.50 -3.13 -9.40
CA ALA A 145 4.18 -2.37 -10.62
C ALA A 145 3.54 -1.01 -10.28
N GLY A 146 3.42 -0.14 -11.28
CA GLY A 146 2.88 1.21 -11.15
C GLY A 146 1.54 1.33 -10.41
N PRO A 147 0.56 0.40 -10.61
CA PRO A 147 -0.72 0.42 -9.91
C PRO A 147 -0.64 0.36 -8.38
N ILE A 148 0.52 0.02 -7.79
CA ILE A 148 0.75 0.11 -6.34
C ILE A 148 0.55 1.53 -5.79
N ARG A 149 0.60 2.56 -6.64
CA ARG A 149 0.24 3.94 -6.28
C ARG A 149 -1.16 4.04 -5.67
N SER A 150 -2.10 3.22 -6.15
CA SER A 150 -3.49 3.22 -5.67
C SER A 150 -3.62 2.83 -4.20
N ALA A 151 -2.71 2.00 -3.66
CA ALA A 151 -2.68 1.62 -2.25
C ALA A 151 -2.40 2.80 -1.30
N GLY A 152 -1.86 3.91 -1.83
CA GLY A 152 -1.30 5.00 -1.07
C GLY A 152 -0.05 4.59 -0.27
N GLY A 153 0.65 5.57 0.30
CA GLY A 153 1.87 5.33 1.04
C GLY A 153 1.73 4.35 2.22
N THR A 154 0.56 4.33 2.87
CA THR A 154 0.34 3.41 4.01
C THR A 154 0.24 1.96 3.53
N GLY A 155 -0.48 1.69 2.44
CA GLY A 155 -0.56 0.35 1.86
C GLY A 155 0.78 -0.15 1.34
N GLN A 156 1.56 0.74 0.69
CA GLN A 156 2.93 0.47 0.24
C GLN A 156 3.89 0.14 1.38
N ALA A 157 3.89 0.94 2.45
CA ALA A 157 4.75 0.70 3.60
C ALA A 157 4.38 -0.60 4.33
N LEU A 158 3.09 -0.81 4.57
CA LEU A 158 2.64 -1.97 5.33
C LEU A 158 2.71 -3.27 4.52
N SER A 159 2.68 -3.25 3.18
CA SER A 159 2.93 -4.48 2.40
C SER A 159 4.34 -5.02 2.61
N VAL A 160 5.34 -4.14 2.77
CA VAL A 160 6.72 -4.52 3.11
C VAL A 160 6.77 -5.10 4.53
N LEU A 161 6.12 -4.46 5.50
CA LEU A 161 6.05 -4.96 6.88
C LEU A 161 5.34 -6.32 6.97
N ILE A 162 4.23 -6.48 6.26
CA ILE A 162 3.47 -7.73 6.17
C ILE A 162 4.36 -8.83 5.58
N ALA A 163 5.05 -8.56 4.48
CA ALA A 163 5.97 -9.52 3.88
C ALA A 163 7.08 -9.93 4.86
N ASP A 164 7.60 -8.99 5.66
CA ASP A 164 8.58 -9.28 6.70
C ASP A 164 8.02 -10.22 7.80
N VAL A 165 6.81 -9.94 8.29
CA VAL A 165 6.14 -10.82 9.27
C VAL A 165 5.91 -12.21 8.69
N VAL A 166 5.41 -12.28 7.46
CA VAL A 166 5.09 -13.53 6.76
C VAL A 166 6.35 -14.35 6.47
N ARG A 167 7.45 -13.74 6.02
CA ARG A 167 8.70 -14.47 5.75
C ARG A 167 9.26 -15.12 7.01
N ARG A 168 9.12 -14.47 8.18
CA ARG A 168 9.57 -15.01 9.47
C ARG A 168 8.74 -16.21 9.86
N GLU A 169 7.42 -16.11 9.72
CA GLU A 169 6.50 -17.21 10.00
C GLU A 169 6.80 -18.45 9.15
N LEU A 170 7.24 -18.24 7.91
CA LEU A 170 7.63 -19.30 6.98
C LEU A 170 9.11 -19.74 7.10
N GLY A 171 9.86 -19.20 8.06
CA GLY A 171 11.28 -19.51 8.26
C GLY A 171 12.18 -19.11 7.09
N ILE A 172 11.83 -18.04 6.37
CA ILE A 172 12.62 -17.45 5.29
C ILE A 172 13.53 -16.36 5.88
N GLY A 173 14.80 -16.40 5.50
CA GLY A 173 15.84 -15.47 5.95
C GLY A 173 15.63 -14.02 5.54
N ARG A 174 16.51 -13.16 6.05
CA ARG A 174 16.52 -11.71 5.78
C ARG A 174 17.18 -11.44 4.42
N TYR A 175 16.66 -10.49 3.66
CA TYR A 175 17.34 -9.97 2.48
C TYR A 175 18.66 -9.27 2.85
N GLN A 176 19.72 -9.56 2.09
CA GLN A 176 21.02 -8.90 2.20
C GLN A 176 21.32 -8.17 0.89
N PRO A 177 21.06 -6.85 0.80
CA PRO A 177 21.30 -6.08 -0.41
C PRO A 177 22.80 -5.98 -0.71
N ALA A 178 23.15 -6.14 -1.98
CA ALA A 178 24.46 -5.77 -2.49
C ALA A 178 24.56 -4.24 -2.60
N ARG A 179 25.78 -3.69 -2.49
CA ARG A 179 26.00 -2.25 -2.56
C ARG A 179 25.44 -1.66 -3.86
N GLU A 180 25.64 -2.36 -4.96
CA GLU A 180 25.18 -1.96 -6.29
C GLU A 180 23.66 -1.85 -6.36
N GLU A 181 22.92 -2.71 -5.63
CA GLU A 181 21.45 -2.65 -5.56
C GLU A 181 20.98 -1.40 -4.81
N VAL A 182 21.73 -0.96 -3.79
CA VAL A 182 21.44 0.27 -3.03
C VAL A 182 21.76 1.52 -3.86
N GLU A 183 22.93 1.55 -4.49
CA GLU A 183 23.32 2.68 -5.36
C GLU A 183 22.36 2.81 -6.56
N ARG A 184 21.86 1.71 -7.10
CA ARG A 184 20.85 1.74 -8.16
C ARG A 184 19.56 2.46 -7.74
N PHE A 185 19.14 2.38 -6.48
CA PHE A 185 17.98 3.15 -5.99
C PHE A 185 18.28 4.66 -5.89
N LYS A 186 19.52 5.04 -5.59
CA LYS A 186 19.94 6.47 -5.59
C LYS A 186 19.91 7.07 -6.98
N GLU A 187 20.05 6.25 -8.02
CA GLU A 187 19.87 6.69 -9.40
C GLU A 187 18.40 6.64 -9.85
N GLU A 188 17.70 5.53 -9.57
CA GLU A 188 16.32 5.33 -10.04
C GLU A 188 15.33 6.35 -9.44
N ILE A 189 15.44 6.70 -8.15
CA ILE A 189 14.46 7.57 -7.49
C ILE A 189 14.49 9.01 -8.05
N PRO A 190 15.66 9.68 -8.18
CA PRO A 190 15.74 10.98 -8.82
C PRO A 190 15.30 10.96 -10.29
N LEU A 191 15.66 9.94 -11.06
CA LEU A 191 15.19 9.81 -12.45
C LEU A 191 13.68 9.61 -12.52
N TYR A 192 13.11 8.78 -11.64
CA TYR A 192 11.67 8.59 -11.55
C TYR A 192 10.94 9.89 -11.22
N LYS A 193 11.48 10.73 -10.34
CA LYS A 193 10.93 12.05 -10.01
C LYS A 193 10.85 12.98 -11.23
N GLN A 194 11.75 12.86 -12.19
CA GLN A 194 11.73 13.69 -13.40
C GLN A 194 10.58 13.33 -14.34
N VAL A 195 10.16 12.06 -14.33
CA VAL A 195 9.09 11.55 -15.21
C VAL A 195 7.73 11.44 -14.52
N GLN A 196 7.72 11.24 -13.21
CA GLN A 196 6.52 11.02 -12.40
C GLN A 196 6.58 11.77 -11.07
N HIS A 197 5.42 12.15 -10.54
CA HIS A 197 5.35 12.82 -9.24
C HIS A 197 5.56 11.84 -8.08
N LEU A 198 6.43 12.22 -7.14
CA LEU A 198 6.61 11.62 -5.82
C LEU A 198 6.13 12.60 -4.74
N GLN A 199 5.40 12.10 -3.74
CA GLN A 199 4.98 12.90 -2.58
C GLN A 199 6.16 13.21 -1.66
N TYR A 200 7.13 12.30 -1.61
CA TYR A 200 8.37 12.48 -0.86
C TYR A 200 9.59 12.21 -1.75
N THR A 201 10.60 13.06 -1.68
CA THR A 201 11.88 12.81 -2.36
C THR A 201 12.94 12.53 -1.30
N PRO A 202 13.26 11.25 -1.03
CA PRO A 202 14.30 10.94 -0.06
C PRO A 202 15.68 11.33 -0.57
N SER A 203 16.57 11.71 0.35
CA SER A 203 17.99 11.92 0.07
C SER A 203 18.74 10.59 -0.11
N ASP A 204 19.94 10.65 -0.67
CA ASP A 204 20.79 9.46 -0.85
C ASP A 204 21.09 8.74 0.48
N GLU A 205 21.21 9.49 1.58
CA GLU A 205 21.42 8.93 2.91
C GLU A 205 20.16 8.21 3.43
N GLU A 206 18.99 8.79 3.20
CA GLU A 206 17.71 8.19 3.54
C GLU A 206 17.46 6.90 2.74
N ILE A 207 17.72 6.94 1.43
CA ILE A 207 17.65 5.77 0.55
C ILE A 207 18.61 4.70 1.05
N SER A 208 19.86 5.06 1.35
CA SER A 208 20.85 4.11 1.87
C SER A 208 20.38 3.46 3.17
N LEU A 209 19.88 4.25 4.11
CA LEU A 209 19.43 3.77 5.42
C LEU A 209 18.25 2.79 5.29
N ILE A 210 17.25 3.13 4.48
CA ILE A 210 16.06 2.29 4.31
C ILE A 210 16.39 1.03 3.49
N VAL A 211 16.99 1.18 2.31
CA VAL A 211 17.21 0.05 1.39
C VAL A 211 18.23 -0.95 1.96
N SER A 212 19.31 -0.48 2.59
CA SER A 212 20.34 -1.37 3.15
C SER A 212 19.86 -2.22 4.32
N ASN A 213 18.79 -1.78 5.00
CA ASN A 213 18.27 -2.42 6.21
C ASN A 213 16.92 -3.11 6.02
N CYS A 214 16.25 -2.90 4.90
CA CYS A 214 14.96 -3.53 4.62
C CYS A 214 15.11 -5.07 4.62
N PRO A 215 14.33 -5.82 5.43
CA PRO A 215 14.50 -7.27 5.58
C PRO A 215 13.93 -8.08 4.41
N VAL A 216 13.20 -7.43 3.50
CA VAL A 216 12.66 -8.00 2.26
C VAL A 216 13.14 -7.17 1.07
N ALA A 217 13.36 -7.81 -0.08
CA ALA A 217 13.76 -7.06 -1.27
C ALA A 217 12.55 -6.34 -1.87
N ILE A 218 12.71 -5.03 -2.07
CA ILE A 218 11.76 -4.19 -2.79
C ILE A 218 12.28 -4.10 -4.22
N ASN A 219 11.51 -4.61 -5.16
CA ASN A 219 11.84 -4.70 -6.56
C ASN A 219 10.63 -4.28 -7.40
N GLY A 220 10.74 -4.38 -8.71
CA GLY A 220 9.63 -4.01 -9.58
C GLY A 220 9.91 -4.24 -11.05
N GLU A 221 8.85 -4.09 -11.83
CA GLU A 221 8.91 -4.11 -13.28
C GLU A 221 9.48 -2.79 -13.80
N GLY A 222 10.08 -2.80 -14.99
CA GLY A 222 10.56 -1.59 -15.65
C GLY A 222 9.40 -0.79 -16.23
N THR A 223 8.77 0.06 -15.42
CA THR A 223 7.52 0.77 -15.78
C THR A 223 7.74 1.99 -16.67
N GLU A 224 8.90 2.64 -16.59
CA GLU A 224 9.19 3.85 -17.38
C GLU A 224 10.13 3.54 -18.54
N ASP A 225 10.02 4.25 -19.66
CA ASP A 225 10.91 4.05 -20.83
C ASP A 225 12.35 4.53 -20.56
N ALA A 226 12.53 5.40 -19.58
CA ALA A 226 13.86 5.85 -19.17
C ALA A 226 14.69 4.70 -18.58
N GLU A 227 15.96 4.64 -18.98
CA GLU A 227 16.93 3.65 -18.53
C GLU A 227 17.93 4.23 -17.53
N ILE A 228 18.45 3.35 -16.67
CA ILE A 228 19.60 3.65 -15.81
C ILE A 228 20.92 3.65 -16.57
N SER A 229 21.85 4.46 -16.11
CA SER A 229 23.19 4.67 -16.64
C SER A 229 24.27 3.94 -15.82
N GLY A 230 24.28 4.08 -14.50
CA GLY A 230 25.09 3.30 -13.58
C GLY A 230 24.33 2.06 -13.09
N PHE A 231 25.00 0.96 -12.75
CA PHE A 231 24.34 -0.22 -12.16
C PHE A 231 23.38 -0.99 -13.09
N ARG A 232 23.74 -1.10 -14.37
CA ARG A 232 23.04 -1.97 -15.33
C ARG A 232 23.36 -3.46 -15.07
N ASP A 233 22.45 -4.32 -15.52
CA ASP A 233 22.62 -5.78 -15.59
C ASP A 233 22.94 -6.43 -14.23
N LEU A 234 22.33 -5.92 -13.15
CA LEU A 234 22.50 -6.50 -11.82
C LEU A 234 21.85 -7.89 -11.75
N PRO A 235 22.53 -8.92 -11.19
CA PRO A 235 22.07 -10.32 -11.26
C PRO A 235 20.66 -10.60 -10.72
N ARG A 236 20.14 -9.76 -9.83
CA ARG A 236 18.83 -9.95 -9.16
C ARG A 236 17.73 -9.06 -9.71
N ILE A 237 18.06 -8.18 -10.65
CA ILE A 237 17.16 -7.19 -11.23
C ILE A 237 17.04 -7.49 -12.71
N GLU A 238 15.82 -7.74 -13.16
CA GLU A 238 15.54 -8.28 -14.49
C GLU A 238 15.49 -7.20 -15.58
N THR A 239 15.75 -5.93 -15.24
CA THR A 239 15.58 -4.79 -16.14
C THR A 239 16.60 -3.67 -15.89
N ASN A 240 16.91 -2.91 -16.94
CA ASN A 240 17.68 -1.66 -16.88
C ASN A 240 16.77 -0.41 -16.97
N ARG A 241 15.46 -0.59 -17.00
CA ARG A 241 14.48 0.49 -16.95
C ARG A 241 14.16 0.87 -15.50
N ILE A 242 13.66 2.09 -15.30
CA ILE A 242 13.24 2.57 -13.99
C ILE A 242 12.07 1.73 -13.47
N ARG A 243 12.19 1.24 -12.24
CA ARG A 243 11.16 0.46 -11.55
C ARG A 243 10.23 1.35 -10.73
N GLY A 244 9.27 2.01 -11.39
CA GLY A 244 8.41 3.02 -10.75
C GLY A 244 7.64 2.51 -9.53
N GLY A 245 7.16 1.25 -9.55
CA GLY A 245 6.51 0.62 -8.39
C GLY A 245 7.45 0.51 -7.17
N ALA A 246 8.71 0.15 -7.40
CA ALA A 246 9.73 0.08 -6.35
C ALA A 246 10.08 1.49 -5.82
N CYS A 247 10.24 2.46 -6.72
CA CYS A 247 10.50 3.86 -6.35
C CYS A 247 9.39 4.42 -5.44
N LEU A 248 8.12 4.16 -5.78
CA LEU A 248 6.97 4.56 -4.97
C LEU A 248 6.99 3.93 -3.58
N VAL A 249 7.22 2.62 -3.51
CA VAL A 249 7.25 1.89 -2.22
C VAL A 249 8.37 2.39 -1.32
N ILE A 250 9.55 2.72 -1.86
CA ILE A 250 10.64 3.31 -1.07
C ILE A 250 10.28 4.74 -0.63
N ALA A 251 9.94 5.61 -1.58
CA ALA A 251 9.80 7.04 -1.32
C ALA A 251 8.48 7.40 -0.60
N ASP A 252 7.34 7.10 -1.23
CA ASP A 252 6.00 7.44 -0.73
C ASP A 252 5.49 6.44 0.32
N GLY A 253 6.07 5.23 0.35
CA GLY A 253 5.84 4.21 1.35
C GLY A 253 6.80 4.32 2.54
N MET A 254 7.94 3.64 2.44
CA MET A 254 8.88 3.41 3.55
C MET A 254 9.39 4.71 4.18
N CYS A 255 9.84 5.68 3.38
CA CYS A 255 10.35 6.95 3.89
C CYS A 255 9.22 7.86 4.40
N LEU A 256 8.22 8.15 3.55
CA LEU A 256 7.13 9.08 3.91
C LEU A 256 6.25 8.56 5.06
N LYS A 257 6.02 7.24 5.14
CA LYS A 257 5.19 6.60 6.18
C LYS A 257 5.99 5.85 7.24
N ALA A 258 7.28 6.14 7.40
CA ALA A 258 8.11 5.64 8.50
C ALA A 258 7.45 5.78 9.90
N PRO A 259 6.77 6.91 10.27
CA PRO A 259 6.10 7.00 11.57
C PRO A 259 5.01 5.94 11.76
N LYS A 260 4.33 5.57 10.68
CA LYS A 260 3.26 4.58 10.69
C LYS A 260 3.81 3.17 10.85
N ILE A 261 4.93 2.87 10.17
CA ILE A 261 5.68 1.62 10.34
C ILE A 261 6.14 1.49 11.79
N GLN A 262 6.81 2.52 12.32
CA GLN A 262 7.31 2.57 13.70
C GLN A 262 6.21 2.29 14.74
N LYS A 263 5.03 2.91 14.57
CA LYS A 263 3.87 2.67 15.44
C LYS A 263 3.52 1.19 15.51
N HIS A 264 3.42 0.50 14.37
CA HIS A 264 3.02 -0.90 14.30
C HIS A 264 4.12 -1.86 14.75
N VAL A 265 5.37 -1.60 14.35
CA VAL A 265 6.55 -2.33 14.81
C VAL A 265 6.62 -2.34 16.34
N ARG A 266 6.45 -1.18 16.98
CA ARG A 266 6.44 -1.07 18.46
C ARG A 266 5.23 -1.76 19.08
N LYS A 267 4.03 -1.54 18.53
CA LYS A 267 2.77 -2.11 19.07
C LYS A 267 2.76 -3.64 18.99
N LEU A 268 3.23 -4.20 17.88
CA LEU A 268 3.30 -5.64 17.64
C LEU A 268 4.62 -6.29 18.08
N ARG A 269 5.56 -5.48 18.60
CA ARG A 269 6.89 -5.92 19.08
C ARG A 269 7.67 -6.70 18.02
N ILE A 270 7.72 -6.15 16.81
CA ILE A 270 8.48 -6.71 15.69
C ILE A 270 9.93 -6.22 15.82
N ASP A 271 10.87 -7.14 15.97
CA ASP A 271 12.32 -6.87 16.05
C ASP A 271 12.94 -6.65 14.67
N GLY A 272 14.13 -6.04 14.59
CA GLY A 272 14.89 -5.90 13.33
C GLY A 272 14.46 -4.71 12.45
N TRP A 273 13.67 -3.79 13.01
CA TRP A 273 13.18 -2.55 12.38
C TRP A 273 13.74 -1.29 13.07
N GLU A 274 14.79 -1.42 13.87
CA GLU A 274 15.44 -0.31 14.60
C GLU A 274 16.00 0.76 13.63
N PHE A 275 16.24 0.40 12.36
CA PHE A 275 16.62 1.34 11.32
C PHE A 275 15.53 2.38 11.02
N ILE A 276 14.25 2.08 11.28
CA ILE A 276 13.16 3.07 11.20
C ILE A 276 13.24 4.04 12.37
N ASP A 277 13.59 3.58 13.56
CA ASP A 277 13.85 4.48 14.69
C ASP A 277 15.02 5.43 14.37
N ALA A 278 16.14 4.89 13.88
CA ALA A 278 17.29 5.68 13.44
C ALA A 278 16.94 6.65 12.29
N TYR A 279 16.07 6.24 11.35
CA TYR A 279 15.57 7.09 10.29
C TYR A 279 14.77 8.27 10.85
N MET A 280 13.86 8.01 11.79
CA MET A 280 13.05 9.02 12.44
C MET A 280 13.89 9.99 13.29
N GLU A 281 14.90 9.48 14.02
CA GLU A 281 15.83 10.31 14.78
C GLU A 281 16.63 11.26 13.88
N LYS A 282 17.18 10.75 12.77
CA LYS A 282 17.88 11.59 11.79
C LYS A 282 16.97 12.62 11.14
N LYS A 283 15.73 12.24 10.83
CA LYS A 283 14.75 13.15 10.21
C LYS A 283 14.38 14.29 11.15
N ASN A 284 14.24 14.02 12.44
CA ASN A 284 13.94 15.02 13.46
C ASN A 284 15.18 15.84 13.88
N ALA A 285 16.39 15.33 13.67
CA ALA A 285 17.65 16.03 13.93
C ALA A 285 18.11 16.96 12.80
N GLY A 286 17.30 17.12 11.74
CA GLY A 286 17.57 18.07 10.66
C GLY A 286 17.54 19.54 11.14
N PRO A 287 18.03 20.50 10.34
CA PRO A 287 18.26 21.88 10.78
C PRO A 287 17.03 22.73 11.15
N ASP A 288 15.82 22.16 11.20
CA ASP A 288 14.56 22.90 11.26
C ASP A 288 13.75 22.77 12.56
N ASP A 289 14.21 22.05 13.58
CA ASP A 289 13.43 21.88 14.84
C ASP A 289 14.18 22.36 16.10
N LEU A 290 14.73 23.58 16.04
CA LEU A 290 15.11 24.35 17.24
C LEU A 290 14.50 25.76 17.23
N THR A 291 13.18 25.84 17.11
CA THR A 291 12.42 26.96 17.69
C THR A 291 11.14 26.44 18.31
N GLU A 292 11.12 26.37 19.63
CA GLU A 292 9.88 26.40 20.43
C GLU A 292 9.20 27.77 20.25
N ASP A 293 8.62 28.01 19.07
CA ASP A 293 7.59 29.03 18.91
C ASP A 293 6.33 28.32 18.43
N SER A 294 5.34 28.23 19.30
CA SER A 294 4.07 27.54 19.07
C SER A 294 3.16 28.32 18.12
N GLY A 295 3.66 28.68 16.95
CA GLY A 295 2.98 29.42 15.89
C GLY A 295 2.74 28.53 14.66
N VAL A 296 1.62 28.76 13.96
CA VAL A 296 1.39 28.15 12.64
C VAL A 296 2.10 29.01 11.60
N GLU A 297 3.21 28.53 11.07
CA GLU A 297 3.97 29.24 10.04
C GLU A 297 3.19 29.34 8.71
N PRO A 298 3.28 30.48 7.99
CA PRO A 298 2.65 30.63 6.68
C PRO A 298 3.24 29.64 5.65
N SER A 299 2.37 28.86 4.98
CA SER A 299 2.80 27.89 3.95
C SER A 299 2.51 28.38 2.53
N GLU A 300 3.54 28.44 1.68
CA GLU A 300 3.44 28.83 0.26
C GLU A 300 3.19 27.66 -0.71
N VAL A 301 3.10 26.42 -0.21
CA VAL A 301 3.04 25.20 -1.03
C VAL A 301 1.88 25.22 -2.05
N PHE A 302 0.74 25.82 -1.69
CA PHE A 302 -0.43 25.90 -2.58
C PHE A 302 -0.26 26.90 -3.74
N ILE A 303 0.73 27.79 -3.67
CA ILE A 303 1.02 28.82 -4.69
C ILE A 303 2.09 28.33 -5.67
N GLN A 304 3.07 27.55 -5.20
CA GLN A 304 4.27 27.16 -5.97
C GLN A 304 3.98 26.48 -7.32
N ASN A 305 2.87 25.76 -7.44
CA ASN A 305 2.52 25.00 -8.66
C ASN A 305 1.23 25.50 -9.32
N ILE A 306 0.94 26.81 -9.23
CA ILE A 306 -0.27 27.35 -9.82
C ILE A 306 -0.20 27.39 -11.36
N VAL A 307 -1.20 26.82 -12.01
CA VAL A 307 -1.33 26.85 -13.47
C VAL A 307 -1.88 28.21 -13.91
N ALA A 308 -1.40 28.72 -15.04
CA ALA A 308 -1.90 29.97 -15.63
C ALA A 308 -3.44 29.97 -15.72
N GLY A 309 -4.04 31.08 -15.29
CA GLY A 309 -5.51 31.24 -15.24
C GLY A 309 -6.18 30.77 -13.95
N ARG A 310 -5.47 30.09 -13.03
CA ARG A 310 -5.98 29.82 -11.68
C ARG A 310 -5.73 31.04 -10.76
N PRO A 311 -6.77 31.64 -10.15
CA PRO A 311 -6.58 32.80 -9.30
C PRO A 311 -5.98 32.42 -7.93
N VAL A 312 -5.07 33.24 -7.43
CA VAL A 312 -4.66 33.24 -6.01
C VAL A 312 -5.62 34.13 -5.24
N LEU A 313 -6.49 33.55 -4.42
CA LEU A 313 -7.52 34.30 -3.69
C LEU A 313 -6.94 35.07 -2.48
N CYS A 314 -5.92 34.53 -1.83
CA CYS A 314 -5.21 35.19 -0.73
C CYS A 314 -3.80 34.61 -0.54
N HIS A 315 -2.88 35.40 0.03
CA HIS A 315 -1.54 34.95 0.40
C HIS A 315 -1.56 34.20 1.76
N PRO A 316 -0.56 33.34 2.02
CA PRO A 316 -0.49 32.55 3.25
C PRO A 316 -0.54 33.44 4.49
N SER A 317 -1.44 33.13 5.43
CA SER A 317 -1.63 33.83 6.71
C SER A 317 -1.75 35.36 6.63
N ARG A 318 -2.08 35.93 5.45
CA ARG A 318 -2.18 37.37 5.26
C ARG A 318 -3.57 37.88 5.64
N ALA A 319 -3.62 38.90 6.50
CA ALA A 319 -4.86 39.58 6.85
C ALA A 319 -5.59 40.11 5.59
N GLY A 320 -6.90 39.89 5.52
CA GLY A 320 -7.74 40.19 4.35
C GLY A 320 -8.10 38.96 3.50
N GLY A 321 -7.54 37.78 3.79
CA GLY A 321 -7.92 36.52 3.16
C GLY A 321 -9.18 35.87 3.74
N LEU A 322 -9.32 34.56 3.50
CA LEU A 322 -10.43 33.75 4.02
C LEU A 322 -10.37 33.66 5.55
N ARG A 323 -11.30 34.33 6.24
CA ARG A 323 -11.36 34.30 7.72
C ARG A 323 -11.78 32.91 8.21
N LEU A 324 -10.88 32.23 8.90
CA LEU A 324 -11.18 30.94 9.54
C LEU A 324 -12.31 31.10 10.57
N ARG A 325 -13.34 30.25 10.46
CA ARG A 325 -14.39 30.12 11.47
C ARG A 325 -14.56 28.63 11.75
N TYR A 326 -14.27 28.22 12.97
CA TYR A 326 -14.52 26.84 13.39
C TYR A 326 -16.02 26.53 13.33
N GLY A 327 -16.35 25.40 12.72
CA GLY A 327 -17.72 24.93 12.59
C GLY A 327 -17.82 23.88 11.50
N ARG A 328 -18.78 22.97 11.65
CA ARG A 328 -19.11 21.94 10.68
C ARG A 328 -20.50 22.19 10.16
N THR A 329 -20.63 22.53 8.89
CA THR A 329 -21.94 22.77 8.27
C THR A 329 -22.50 21.46 7.71
N ARG A 330 -23.75 21.47 7.22
CA ARG A 330 -24.32 20.33 6.50
C ARG A 330 -23.54 19.95 5.23
N ALA A 331 -22.82 20.91 4.64
CA ALA A 331 -22.10 20.72 3.39
C ALA A 331 -20.59 20.52 3.57
N THR A 332 -20.05 20.70 4.77
CA THR A 332 -18.60 20.64 5.04
C THR A 332 -18.25 19.62 6.12
N GLY A 333 -17.02 19.10 6.06
CA GLY A 333 -16.43 18.22 7.07
C GLY A 333 -15.89 18.98 8.27
#